data_AF-A0A653C9P0-F1
#
_entry.id   AF-A0A653C9P0-F1
#
_cell.length_a   1.000
_cell.length_b   1.000
_cell.length_c   1.000
_cell.angle_alpha   90.00
_cell.angle_beta   90.00
_cell.angle_gamma   90.00
#
_symmetry.space_group_name_H-M   'P 1'
#
loop_
_entity.id
_entity.type
_entity.pdbx_description
1 polymer ?
#
loop_
_entity_poly.entity_id
_entity_poly.type
_entity_poly.pdbx_seq_one_letter_code
_entity_poly.pdbx_strand_id
1 'polypeptide(L)'
;MLVVKANGEIMDCLSTLKKDNTGFHLKHLFIGSEGTLGFITKVSLQCPPRAKSINIAFLGLQNFGKVLKTFRKAKEDLCEILSAFEVMDHSTIEFSKDTLGVTSPIGNYPFYLLIETSGSNPEHDADKLNKFLDTALWAIREKIPEGFKRSCVLCYDFSLPLIKYYDLVMEICTFR
;
A
#
# COMPACT_ATOMS: atom_id res chain seq x y z
N MET A 1 5.10 -20.84 -12.41
CA MET A 1 3.70 -20.60 -12.79
C MET A 1 3.37 -21.53 -13.95
N LEU A 2 2.19 -22.14 -13.93
CA LEU A 2 1.68 -22.96 -15.02
C LEU A 2 0.60 -22.17 -15.75
N VAL A 3 0.72 -22.09 -17.09
CA VAL A 3 -0.17 -21.30 -17.94
C VAL A 3 -0.70 -22.16 -19.07
N VAL A 4 -2.00 -22.03 -19.36
CA VAL A 4 -2.64 -22.62 -20.54
C VAL A 4 -2.81 -21.52 -21.59
N LYS A 5 -2.15 -21.67 -22.74
CA LYS A 5 -2.22 -20.70 -23.85
C LYS A 5 -3.55 -20.83 -24.60
N ALA A 6 -3.85 -19.86 -25.46
CA ALA A 6 -5.08 -19.85 -26.27
C ALA A 6 -5.24 -21.09 -27.18
N ASN A 7 -4.14 -21.69 -27.63
CA ASN A 7 -4.12 -22.93 -28.42
C ASN A 7 -4.26 -24.21 -27.56
N GLY A 8 -4.48 -24.09 -26.25
CA GLY A 8 -4.58 -25.21 -25.32
C GLY A 8 -3.24 -25.79 -24.86
N GLU A 9 -2.12 -25.32 -25.41
CA GLU A 9 -0.79 -25.78 -25.02
C GLU A 9 -0.45 -25.32 -23.59
N ILE A 10 0.09 -26.26 -22.81
CA ILE A 10 0.51 -25.99 -21.43
C ILE A 10 1.95 -25.50 -21.45
N MET A 11 2.16 -24.28 -20.97
CA MET A 11 3.46 -23.75 -20.66
C MET A 11 3.75 -23.93 -19.17
N ASP A 12 4.65 -24.86 -18.87
CA ASP A 12 5.09 -25.10 -17.51
C ASP A 12 6.35 -24.28 -17.19
N CYS A 13 6.16 -23.18 -16.47
CA CYS A 13 7.22 -22.37 -15.88
C CYS A 13 7.19 -22.48 -14.34
N LEU A 14 6.69 -23.59 -13.80
CA LEU A 14 6.62 -23.84 -12.36
C LEU A 14 7.98 -24.29 -11.84
N SER A 15 8.70 -23.34 -11.24
CA SER A 15 9.95 -23.57 -10.53
C SER A 15 9.78 -23.06 -9.10
N THR A 16 10.22 -23.87 -8.13
CA THR A 16 10.31 -23.52 -6.70
C THR A 16 11.70 -23.03 -6.33
N LEU A 17 12.62 -23.00 -7.30
CA LEU A 17 13.99 -22.54 -7.09
C LEU A 17 14.02 -21.04 -6.87
N LYS A 18 14.80 -20.60 -5.86
CA LYS A 18 15.05 -19.18 -5.61
C LYS A 18 15.92 -18.53 -6.68
N LYS A 19 16.78 -19.32 -7.33
CA LYS A 19 17.68 -18.89 -8.41
C LYS A 19 17.63 -19.93 -9.50
N ASP A 20 17.28 -19.50 -10.70
CA ASP A 20 17.09 -20.36 -11.87
C ASP A 20 17.34 -19.51 -13.12
N ASN A 21 18.55 -19.59 -13.67
CA ASN A 21 18.98 -18.77 -14.80
C ASN A 21 19.00 -19.57 -16.11
N THR A 22 18.21 -20.64 -16.19
CA THR A 22 18.18 -21.51 -17.37
C THR A 22 17.24 -20.92 -18.43
N GLY A 23 17.79 -20.05 -19.28
CA GLY A 23 17.07 -19.42 -20.39
C GLY A 23 16.24 -18.21 -19.95
N PHE A 24 15.20 -17.89 -20.73
CA PHE A 24 14.36 -16.72 -20.48
C PHE A 24 13.37 -16.96 -19.34
N HIS A 25 13.14 -15.94 -18.51
CA HIS A 25 12.12 -15.96 -17.48
C HIS A 25 10.71 -15.70 -18.04
N LEU A 26 10.19 -16.62 -18.85
CA LEU A 26 8.90 -16.49 -19.55
C LEU A 26 7.71 -16.21 -18.62
N LYS A 27 7.78 -16.63 -17.35
CA LYS A 27 6.77 -16.31 -16.33
C LYS A 27 6.48 -14.82 -16.20
N HIS A 28 7.45 -13.93 -16.47
CA HIS A 28 7.24 -12.48 -16.40
C HIS A 28 6.36 -11.92 -17.51
N LEU A 29 6.25 -12.59 -18.68
CA LEU A 29 5.36 -12.15 -19.76
C LEU A 29 3.89 -12.24 -19.36
N PHE A 30 3.54 -13.18 -18.49
CA PHE A 30 2.17 -13.41 -18.05
C PHE A 30 1.80 -12.62 -16.78
N ILE A 31 2.78 -12.05 -16.06
CA ILE A 31 2.51 -11.21 -14.89
C ILE A 31 2.07 -9.83 -15.40
N GLY A 32 0.82 -9.45 -15.12
CA GLY A 32 0.24 -8.22 -15.66
C GLY A 32 -0.31 -8.35 -17.08
N SER A 33 -0.40 -9.56 -17.64
CA SER A 33 -0.99 -9.76 -18.97
C SER A 33 -2.52 -9.75 -18.98
N GLU A 34 -3.16 -9.69 -17.81
CA GLU A 34 -4.62 -9.63 -17.67
C GLU A 34 -5.38 -10.74 -18.44
N GLY A 35 -4.77 -11.92 -18.57
CA GLY A 35 -5.35 -13.07 -19.29
C GLY A 35 -5.24 -13.04 -20.82
N THR A 36 -4.68 -11.99 -21.42
CA THR A 36 -4.56 -11.86 -22.88
C THR A 36 -3.61 -12.89 -23.52
N LEU A 37 -2.56 -13.29 -22.79
CA LEU A 37 -1.54 -14.23 -23.27
C LEU A 37 -1.80 -15.69 -22.88
N GLY A 38 -2.76 -15.93 -21.98
CA GLY A 38 -3.09 -17.26 -21.48
C GLY A 38 -3.67 -17.24 -20.07
N PHE A 39 -4.18 -18.38 -19.64
CA PHE A 39 -4.81 -18.59 -18.34
C PHE A 39 -3.84 -19.19 -17.33
N ILE A 40 -3.57 -18.47 -16.25
CA ILE A 40 -2.74 -18.95 -15.15
C ILE A 40 -3.56 -19.95 -14.32
N THR A 41 -3.05 -21.17 -14.17
CA THR A 41 -3.76 -22.24 -13.43
C THR A 41 -3.03 -22.68 -12.17
N LYS A 42 -1.71 -22.49 -12.09
CA LYS A 42 -0.93 -22.73 -10.87
C LYS A 42 0.12 -21.65 -10.67
N VAL A 43 0.32 -21.24 -9.42
CA VAL A 43 1.35 -20.28 -9.03
C VAL A 43 2.19 -20.88 -7.91
N SER A 44 3.51 -20.66 -7.98
CA SER A 44 4.43 -20.91 -6.88
C SER A 44 4.84 -19.54 -6.34
N LEU A 45 4.48 -19.24 -5.09
CA LEU A 45 4.73 -17.96 -4.44
C LEU A 45 5.75 -18.13 -3.32
N GLN A 46 6.70 -17.21 -3.23
CA GLN A 46 7.58 -17.12 -2.07
C GLN A 46 6.87 -16.31 -0.99
N CYS A 47 6.45 -16.97 0.09
CA CYS A 47 5.86 -16.30 1.25
C CYS A 47 6.97 -15.81 2.20
N PRO A 48 7.02 -14.52 2.55
CA PRO A 48 7.87 -14.03 3.63
C PRO A 48 7.50 -14.71 4.97
N PRO A 49 8.45 -14.87 5.91
CA PRO A 49 8.12 -15.32 7.26
C PRO A 49 7.20 -14.30 7.94
N ARG A 50 6.28 -14.78 8.78
CA ARG A 50 5.42 -13.91 9.58
C ARG A 50 6.27 -13.07 10.54
N ALA A 51 6.08 -11.75 10.51
CA ALA A 51 6.73 -10.83 11.44
C ALA A 51 6.35 -11.16 12.89
N LYS A 52 7.31 -11.03 13.81
CA LYS A 52 7.09 -11.27 15.25
C LYS A 52 6.54 -10.04 15.96
N SER A 53 6.82 -8.86 15.41
CA SER A 53 6.38 -7.57 15.91
C SER A 53 5.77 -6.80 14.75
N ILE A 54 4.54 -6.32 14.92
CA ILE A 54 3.87 -5.42 13.98
C ILE A 54 3.39 -4.23 14.78
N ASN A 55 3.67 -3.03 14.29
CA ASN A 55 3.26 -1.81 14.95
C ASN A 55 2.75 -0.80 13.93
N ILE A 56 1.81 0.05 14.35
CA ILE A 56 1.12 0.99 13.48
C ILE A 56 1.14 2.38 14.13
N ALA A 57 1.47 3.40 13.33
CA ALA A 57 1.46 4.79 13.73
C ALA A 57 0.50 5.60 12.86
N PHE A 58 -0.32 6.47 13.47
CA PHE A 58 -1.28 7.34 12.78
C PHE A 58 -1.03 8.82 13.04
N LEU A 59 -0.34 9.50 12.13
CA LEU A 59 0.15 10.87 12.34
C LEU A 59 -0.73 11.89 11.62
N GLY A 60 -1.02 13.01 12.29
CA GLY A 60 -1.65 14.18 11.68
C GLY A 60 -0.62 15.24 11.28
N LEU A 61 -0.68 15.73 10.04
CA LEU A 61 0.26 16.70 9.48
C LEU A 61 -0.44 17.90 8.83
N GLN A 62 0.20 19.06 8.96
CA GLN A 62 -0.37 20.35 8.54
C GLN A 62 -0.20 20.67 7.05
N ASN A 63 0.73 20.01 6.35
CA ASN A 63 0.92 20.21 4.91
C ASN A 63 1.66 19.03 4.27
N PHE A 64 1.55 18.91 2.94
CA PHE A 64 2.17 17.83 2.18
C PHE A 64 3.71 17.89 2.20
N GLY A 65 4.30 19.09 2.32
CA GLY A 65 5.75 19.23 2.53
C GLY A 65 6.25 18.52 3.79
N LYS A 66 5.47 18.53 4.88
CA LYS A 66 5.76 17.74 6.09
C LYS A 66 5.58 16.24 5.85
N VAL A 67 4.61 15.82 5.04
CA VAL A 67 4.43 14.40 4.65
C VAL A 67 5.71 13.86 4.00
N LEU A 68 6.24 14.59 3.02
CA LEU A 68 7.47 14.18 2.32
C LEU A 68 8.70 14.15 3.25
N LYS A 69 8.81 15.12 4.17
CA LYS A 69 9.89 15.12 5.18
C LYS A 69 9.78 13.92 6.12
N THR A 70 8.58 13.62 6.62
CA THR A 70 8.32 12.46 7.46
C THR A 70 8.60 11.16 6.71
N PHE A 71 8.25 11.06 5.43
CA PHE A 71 8.54 9.88 4.60
C PHE A 71 10.05 9.62 4.45
N ARG A 72 10.84 10.66 4.17
CA ARG A 72 12.31 10.54 4.10
C ARG A 72 12.89 10.08 5.42
N LYS A 73 12.46 10.72 6.52
CA LYS A 73 12.90 10.35 7.87
C LYS A 73 12.49 8.93 8.26
N ALA A 74 11.27 8.50 7.91
CA ALA A 74 10.81 7.14 8.15
C ALA A 74 11.69 6.11 7.40
N LYS A 75 12.08 6.39 6.16
CA LYS A 75 13.01 5.52 5.42
C LYS A 75 14.41 5.47 6.05
N GLU A 76 14.90 6.59 6.56
CA GLU A 76 16.22 6.69 7.19
C GLU A 76 16.25 6.01 8.57
N ASP A 77 15.24 6.24 9.41
CA ASP A 77 15.23 5.80 10.81
C ASP A 77 14.70 4.36 10.96
N LEU A 78 13.67 3.99 10.18
CA LEU A 78 13.01 2.68 10.30
C LEU A 78 13.59 1.64 9.34
N CYS A 79 14.19 2.06 8.22
CA CYS A 79 14.93 1.20 7.29
C CYS A 79 14.22 -0.14 6.99
N GLU A 80 14.79 -1.25 7.44
CA GLU A 80 14.37 -2.62 7.15
C GLU A 80 13.03 -3.01 7.77
N ILE A 81 12.60 -2.31 8.83
CA ILE A 81 11.34 -2.64 9.52
C ILE A 81 10.16 -1.86 8.94
N LEU A 82 10.35 -0.86 8.07
CA LEU A 82 9.25 -0.13 7.44
C LEU A 82 8.50 -1.02 6.44
N SER A 83 7.24 -1.35 6.73
CA SER A 83 6.41 -2.22 5.88
C SER A 83 5.35 -1.46 5.09
N ALA A 84 4.79 -0.37 5.62
CA ALA A 84 3.83 0.46 4.90
C ALA A 84 3.96 1.95 5.24
N PHE A 85 3.62 2.82 4.28
CA PHE A 85 3.52 4.26 4.46
C PHE A 85 2.39 4.79 3.57
N GLU A 86 1.23 5.03 4.17
CA GLU A 86 0.01 5.45 3.49
C GLU A 86 -0.34 6.90 3.84
N VAL A 87 -0.87 7.65 2.88
CA VAL A 87 -1.29 9.04 3.04
C VAL A 87 -2.77 9.17 2.74
N MET A 88 -3.50 9.90 3.58
CA MET A 88 -4.89 10.29 3.38
C MET A 88 -5.02 11.80 3.61
N ASP A 89 -5.87 12.48 2.84
CA ASP A 89 -6.19 13.89 3.08
C ASP A 89 -7.40 14.05 4.02
N HIS A 90 -7.69 15.29 4.39
CA HIS A 90 -8.84 15.61 5.23
C HIS A 90 -10.17 15.13 4.64
N SER A 91 -10.37 15.40 3.35
CA SER A 91 -11.59 15.06 2.62
C SER A 91 -11.88 13.55 2.67
N THR A 92 -10.83 12.72 2.57
CA THR A 92 -10.95 11.27 2.64
C THR A 92 -11.41 10.77 4.01
N ILE A 93 -10.89 11.36 5.10
CA ILE A 93 -11.30 11.01 6.46
C ILE A 93 -12.73 11.49 6.75
N GLU A 94 -13.09 12.70 6.30
CA GLU A 94 -14.45 13.24 6.43
C GLU A 94 -15.46 12.37 5.68
N PHE A 95 -15.15 12.01 4.42
CA PHE A 95 -15.97 11.09 3.64
C PHE A 95 -16.13 9.72 4.31
N SER A 96 -15.07 9.19 4.91
CA SER A 96 -15.09 7.91 5.64
C SER A 96 -15.95 7.99 6.90
N LYS A 97 -15.94 9.13 7.59
CA LYS A 97 -16.82 9.39 8.74
C LYS A 97 -18.28 9.37 8.32
N ASP A 98 -18.62 10.08 7.25
CA ASP A 98 -20.02 10.20 6.80
C ASP A 98 -20.57 8.88 6.23
N THR A 99 -19.74 8.14 5.51
CA THR A 99 -20.18 6.95 4.77
C THR A 99 -20.07 5.66 5.58
N LEU A 100 -19.08 5.57 6.47
CA LEU A 100 -18.70 4.34 7.18
C LEU A 100 -18.77 4.48 8.71
N GLY A 101 -19.05 5.68 9.23
CA GLY A 101 -19.07 5.95 10.66
C GLY A 101 -17.68 5.93 11.31
N VAL A 102 -16.61 5.99 10.52
CA VAL A 102 -15.23 5.88 11.00
C VAL A 102 -14.64 7.27 11.21
N THR A 103 -14.31 7.61 12.46
CA THR A 103 -13.69 8.89 12.80
C THR A 103 -12.19 8.76 12.98
N SER A 104 -11.45 9.83 12.69
CA SER A 104 -10.04 9.93 13.06
C SER A 104 -9.87 9.77 14.59
N PRO A 105 -8.92 8.94 15.06
CA PRO A 105 -8.61 8.78 16.49
C PRO A 105 -7.78 9.97 17.03
N ILE A 106 -7.24 10.78 16.13
CA ILE A 106 -6.59 12.06 16.45
C ILE A 106 -7.51 13.20 16.01
N GLY A 107 -7.19 14.43 16.43
CA GLY A 107 -7.92 15.63 16.00
C GLY A 107 -7.92 15.85 14.48
N ASN A 108 -8.44 17.00 14.05
CA ASN A 108 -8.55 17.31 12.63
C ASN A 108 -7.21 17.82 12.07
N TYR A 109 -6.71 17.15 11.03
CA TYR A 109 -5.52 17.55 10.28
C TYR A 109 -5.81 17.57 8.77
N PRO A 110 -5.09 18.41 8.00
CA PRO A 110 -5.15 18.40 6.54
C PRO A 110 -4.68 17.09 5.91
N PHE A 111 -3.70 16.43 6.52
CA PHE A 111 -3.14 15.16 6.07
C PHE A 111 -3.01 14.19 7.23
N TYR A 112 -3.23 12.91 6.95
CA TYR A 112 -3.07 11.79 7.86
C TYR A 112 -2.10 10.79 7.25
N LEU A 113 -1.18 10.28 8.07
CA LEU A 113 -0.26 9.21 7.68
C LEU A 113 -0.56 7.97 8.48
N LEU A 114 -0.54 6.82 7.81
CA LEU A 114 -0.54 5.51 8.45
C LEU A 114 0.78 4.83 8.11
N ILE A 115 1.62 4.62 9.12
CA ILE A 115 2.93 4.01 9.00
C ILE A 115 2.90 2.66 9.70
N GLU A 116 3.31 1.61 9.02
CA GLU A 116 3.44 0.28 9.62
C GLU A 116 4.91 -0.14 9.67
N THR A 117 5.30 -0.75 10.79
CA THR A 117 6.55 -1.48 10.89
C THR A 117 6.32 -2.97 11.16
N SER A 118 7.12 -3.81 10.51
CA SER A 118 7.13 -5.26 10.65
C SER A 118 8.54 -5.73 10.94
N GLY A 119 8.78 -6.23 12.16
CA GLY A 119 10.11 -6.60 12.63
C GLY A 119 10.16 -7.95 13.34
N SER A 120 11.36 -8.27 13.82
CA SER A 120 11.69 -9.59 14.41
C SER A 120 12.00 -9.53 15.91
N ASN A 121 12.15 -8.34 16.49
CA ASN A 121 12.46 -8.15 17.90
C ASN A 121 11.57 -7.03 18.49
N PRO A 122 10.51 -7.40 19.24
CA PRO A 122 9.58 -6.45 19.81
C PRO A 122 10.22 -5.33 20.64
N GLU A 123 11.29 -5.58 21.41
CA GLU A 123 11.93 -4.55 22.23
C GLU A 123 12.68 -3.52 21.37
N HIS A 124 13.44 -3.98 20.38
CA HIS A 124 14.17 -3.09 19.47
C HIS A 124 13.24 -2.35 18.51
N ASP A 125 12.18 -3.01 18.05
CA ASP A 125 11.16 -2.43 17.17
C ASP A 125 10.28 -1.42 17.94
N ALA A 126 9.95 -1.73 19.20
CA ALA A 126 9.26 -0.81 20.09
C ALA A 126 10.15 0.38 20.42
N ASP A 127 11.44 0.24 20.71
CA ASP A 127 12.32 1.40 20.95
C ASP A 127 12.43 2.34 19.75
N LYS A 128 12.38 1.80 18.52
CA LYS A 128 12.29 2.59 17.28
C LYS A 128 10.93 3.29 17.11
N LEU A 129 9.86 2.79 17.74
CA LEU A 129 8.49 3.25 17.53
C LEU A 129 7.75 3.73 18.79
N ASN A 130 8.39 3.76 19.95
CA ASN A 130 7.76 3.87 21.27
C ASN A 130 7.09 5.24 21.45
N LYS A 131 5.88 5.37 20.87
CA LYS A 131 4.75 6.27 21.19
C LYS A 131 3.58 6.23 20.18
N PHE A 132 3.29 5.12 19.51
CA PHE A 132 2.21 5.14 18.52
C PHE A 132 1.35 3.88 18.50
N LEU A 133 0.04 4.06 18.69
CA LEU A 133 -0.92 3.05 19.14
C LEU A 133 -1.83 2.49 18.02
N ASP A 134 -1.92 1.17 18.03
CA ASP A 134 -3.09 0.28 17.87
C ASP A 134 -3.64 -0.12 16.47
N THR A 135 -4.23 -1.30 16.43
CA THR A 135 -4.70 -2.08 15.26
C THR A 135 -5.97 -1.51 14.62
N ALA A 136 -6.75 -0.71 15.35
CA ALA A 136 -7.97 -0.07 14.85
C ALA A 136 -7.73 0.92 13.68
N LEU A 137 -6.47 1.32 13.48
CA LEU A 137 -6.05 2.30 12.48
C LEU A 137 -6.14 1.78 11.03
N TRP A 138 -5.82 0.50 10.80
CA TRP A 138 -5.86 -0.07 9.44
C TRP A 138 -7.28 -0.10 8.86
N ALA A 139 -8.27 -0.35 9.70
CA ALA A 139 -9.68 -0.36 9.29
C ALA A 139 -10.14 1.01 8.73
N ILE A 140 -9.50 2.11 9.14
CA ILE A 140 -9.77 3.44 8.58
C ILE A 140 -9.30 3.50 7.12
N ARG A 141 -8.08 3.03 6.85
CA ARG A 141 -7.47 3.08 5.51
C ARG A 141 -8.09 2.08 4.53
N GLU A 142 -8.36 0.85 4.97
CA GLU A 142 -8.84 -0.25 4.12
C GLU A 142 -10.28 -0.06 3.65
N LYS A 143 -11.13 0.59 4.44
CA LYS A 143 -12.55 0.75 4.12
C LYS A 143 -12.84 1.92 3.18
N ILE A 144 -11.88 2.82 2.93
CA ILE A 144 -12.05 3.98 2.03
C ILE A 144 -12.63 3.58 0.65
N PRO A 145 -12.09 2.55 -0.04
CA PRO A 145 -12.65 2.11 -1.33
C PRO A 145 -14.07 1.56 -1.24
N GLU A 146 -14.48 0.99 -0.10
CA GLU A 146 -15.86 0.54 0.12
C GLU A 146 -16.83 1.71 0.23
N GLY A 147 -16.37 2.81 0.85
CA GLY A 147 -17.13 4.06 0.90
C GLY A 147 -17.43 4.58 -0.51
N PHE A 148 -16.45 4.55 -1.41
CA PHE A 148 -16.62 5.03 -2.78
C PHE A 148 -17.71 4.28 -3.56
N LYS A 149 -17.93 2.99 -3.27
CA LYS A 149 -18.99 2.19 -3.92
C LYS A 149 -20.41 2.66 -3.59
N ARG A 150 -20.59 3.47 -2.54
CA ARG A 150 -21.89 3.98 -2.08
C ARG A 150 -22.30 5.30 -2.74
N SER A 151 -21.44 5.86 -3.60
CA SER A 151 -21.64 7.15 -4.28
C SER A 151 -21.19 7.07 -5.74
N CYS A 152 -21.57 8.05 -6.56
CA CYS A 152 -21.01 8.19 -7.91
C CYS A 152 -19.60 8.79 -7.82
N VAL A 153 -18.57 7.95 -7.79
CA VAL A 153 -17.17 8.37 -7.63
C VAL A 153 -16.37 8.09 -8.90
N LEU A 154 -15.70 9.13 -9.41
CA LEU A 154 -14.68 8.98 -10.44
C LEU A 154 -13.36 8.66 -9.75
N CYS A 155 -12.87 7.42 -9.90
CA CYS A 155 -11.61 6.95 -9.32
C CYS A 155 -10.52 6.93 -10.39
N TYR A 156 -9.35 7.48 -10.06
CA TYR A 156 -8.17 7.46 -10.92
C TYR A 156 -6.98 6.88 -10.14
N ASP A 157 -6.20 6.01 -10.78
CA ASP A 157 -4.98 5.43 -10.22
C ASP A 157 -3.77 5.92 -11.04
N PHE A 158 -2.91 6.72 -10.40
CA PHE A 158 -1.78 7.38 -11.04
C PHE A 158 -0.48 7.16 -10.29
N SER A 159 0.60 6.95 -11.04
CA SER A 159 1.97 7.03 -10.53
C SER A 159 2.59 8.37 -10.89
N LEU A 160 2.90 9.19 -9.88
CA LEU A 160 3.48 10.53 -10.06
C LEU A 160 4.79 10.67 -9.27
N PRO A 161 5.71 11.56 -9.69
CA PRO A 161 6.85 11.94 -8.86
C PRO A 161 6.39 12.44 -7.49
N LEU A 162 6.98 11.92 -6.40
CA LEU A 162 6.55 12.24 -5.02
C LEU A 162 6.46 13.74 -4.73
N ILE A 163 7.34 14.55 -5.32
CA ILE A 163 7.34 16.00 -5.11
C ILE A 163 6.12 16.71 -5.70
N LYS A 164 5.48 16.10 -6.71
CA LYS A 164 4.27 16.62 -7.38
C LYS A 164 3.01 15.83 -7.03
N TYR A 165 3.11 14.90 -6.09
CA TYR A 165 2.06 13.90 -5.85
C TYR A 165 0.71 14.53 -5.49
N TYR A 166 0.72 15.63 -4.73
CA TYR A 166 -0.50 16.32 -4.32
C TYR A 166 -0.84 17.56 -5.18
N ASP A 167 0.04 17.95 -6.10
CA ASP A 167 -0.17 19.13 -6.96
C ASP A 167 -1.38 18.90 -7.88
N LEU A 168 -1.51 17.69 -8.44
CA LEU A 168 -2.65 17.33 -9.29
C LEU A 168 -3.99 17.44 -8.54
N VAL A 169 -4.01 17.01 -7.26
CA VAL A 169 -5.21 17.12 -6.42
C VAL A 169 -5.56 18.59 -6.20
N MET A 170 -4.57 19.43 -5.91
CA MET A 170 -4.76 20.88 -5.74
C MET A 170 -5.27 21.54 -7.02
N GLU A 171 -4.72 21.19 -8.19
CA GLU A 171 -5.16 21.70 -9.48
C GLU A 171 -6.63 21.32 -9.73
N ILE A 172 -6.99 20.04 -9.62
CA ILE A 172 -8.36 19.56 -9.83
C ILE A 172 -9.36 20.24 -8.88
N CYS A 173 -8.98 20.43 -7.61
CA CYS A 173 -9.83 21.08 -6.62
C CYS A 173 -9.97 22.60 -6.85
N THR A 174 -8.99 23.25 -7.49
CA THR A 174 -9.01 24.71 -7.77
C THR A 174 -9.90 25.05 -8.98
N PHE A 175 -10.16 24.09 -9.87
CA PHE A 175 -11.07 24.26 -11.02
C PHE A 175 -12.56 24.08 -10.67
N ARG A 176 -12.91 23.99 -9.39
CA ARG A 176 -14.30 24.05 -8.89
C ARG A 176 -14.68 25.47 -8.49
#